data_AF-A0A381FNX5-F1
#
_entry.id   AF-A0A381FNX5-F1
#
_cell.length_a   1.000
_cell.length_b   1.000
_cell.length_c   1.000
_cell.angle_alpha   90.00
_cell.angle_beta   90.00
_cell.angle_gamma   90.00
#
_symmetry.space_group_name_H-M   'P 1'
#
loop_
_entity.id
_entity.type
_entity.pdbx_description
1 polymer ?
#
loop_
_entity_poly.entity_id
_entity_poly.type
_entity_poly.pdbx_seq_one_letter_code
_entity_poly.pdbx_strand_id
1 'polypeptide(L)' 'MVNKETSLIKIGFSKDSFYREKTLQSREPEIHRIAYWKAPRYIEAELHKKYKEKRIRGEYFRLNIKDLHEINRFMEKA' A
#
# COMPACT_ATOMS: atom_id res chain seq x y z
N MET A 1 -2.41 -0.18 -1.93
CA MET A 1 -2.73 -0.75 -3.27
C MET A 1 -2.06 -2.12 -3.38
N VAL A 2 -2.56 -3.06 -4.20
CA VAL A 2 -1.92 -4.37 -4.42
C VAL A 2 -1.69 -4.58 -5.90
N ASN A 3 -0.50 -5.06 -6.24
CA ASN A 3 -0.20 -5.49 -7.59
C ASN A 3 -0.56 -6.98 -7.72
N LYS A 4 -1.49 -7.32 -8.63
CA LYS A 4 -1.98 -8.70 -8.81
C LYS A 4 -0.91 -9.66 -9.33
N GLU A 5 0.04 -9.19 -10.14
CA GLU A 5 1.12 -10.02 -10.68
C GLU A 5 2.16 -10.41 -9.62
N THR A 6 2.41 -9.53 -8.67
CA THR A 6 3.45 -9.75 -7.63
C THR A 6 2.89 -10.05 -6.25
N SER A 7 1.58 -9.89 -6.06
CA SER A 7 0.89 -9.92 -4.75
C SER A 7 1.52 -8.99 -3.70
N LEU A 8 2.25 -7.97 -4.15
CA LEU A 8 2.89 -6.99 -3.28
C LEU A 8 1.95 -5.84 -3.00
N ILE A 9 1.96 -5.38 -1.74
CA ILE A 9 1.08 -4.32 -1.27
C ILE A 9 1.89 -3.04 -1.11
N LYS A 10 1.50 -2.01 -1.85
CA LYS A 10 2.03 -0.66 -1.74
C LYS A 10 1.36 0.11 -0.61
N ILE A 11 2.17 0.61 0.33
CA ILE A 11 1.76 1.56 1.38
C ILE A 11 2.38 2.92 1.04
N GLY A 12 1.55 3.87 0.62
CA GLY A 12 1.98 5.21 0.29
C GLY A 12 0.85 6.22 0.30
N PHE A 13 1.19 7.48 0.57
CA PHE A 13 0.32 8.64 0.52
C PHE A 13 0.22 9.14 -0.93
N SER A 14 -0.91 8.92 -1.58
CA SER A 14 -1.22 9.54 -2.87
C SER A 14 -2.13 10.75 -2.65
N LYS A 15 -1.65 11.93 -3.08
CA LYS A 15 -2.45 13.17 -3.10
C LYS A 15 -3.49 13.14 -4.23
N ASP A 16 -3.22 12.37 -5.28
CA ASP A 16 -4.06 12.24 -6.46
C ASP A 16 -4.50 10.80 -6.62
N SER A 17 -5.79 10.54 -6.43
CA SER A 17 -6.37 9.20 -6.43
C SER A 17 -6.52 8.59 -7.84
N PHE A 18 -6.18 9.34 -8.90
CA PHE A 18 -6.53 9.00 -10.28
C PHE A 18 -5.36 8.94 -11.26
N TYR A 19 -4.12 8.85 -10.78
CA TYR A 19 -2.99 8.61 -11.68
C TYR A 19 -2.90 7.13 -12.03
N ARG A 20 -3.50 6.75 -13.17
CA ARG A 20 -3.21 5.47 -13.83
C ARG A 20 -1.72 5.47 -14.18
N GLU A 21 -0.94 4.57 -13.58
CA GLU A 21 0.44 4.30 -14.00
C GLU A 21 0.41 3.71 -15.42
N LYS A 22 0.43 4.60 -16.42
CA LYS A 22 0.52 4.23 -17.83
C LYS A 22 1.99 3.93 -18.11
N THR A 23 2.42 2.70 -17.88
CA THR A 23 3.77 2.26 -18.29
C THR A 23 3.82 2.10 -19.81
N LEU A 24 4.91 2.59 -20.40
CA LEU A 24 5.15 2.73 -21.85
C LEU A 24 5.26 1.39 -22.63
N GLN A 25 5.04 0.26 -21.98
CA GLN A 25 5.03 -1.08 -22.60
C GLN A 25 3.78 -1.83 -22.17
N SER A 26 3.01 -2.29 -23.17
CA SER A 26 1.64 -2.81 -23.14
C SER A 26 1.37 -4.04 -22.26
N ARG A 27 1.58 -3.94 -20.95
CA ARG A 27 0.83 -4.71 -19.96
C ARG A 27 0.30 -3.71 -18.94
N GLU A 28 -1.01 -3.56 -18.88
CA GLU A 28 -1.65 -2.83 -17.80
C GLU A 28 -1.35 -3.58 -16.51
N PRO A 29 -0.51 -3.06 -15.59
CA PRO A 29 -0.36 -3.71 -14.31
C PRO A 29 -1.73 -3.66 -13.62
N GLU A 30 -2.33 -4.82 -13.36
CA GLU A 30 -3.59 -4.93 -12.63
C GLU A 30 -3.34 -4.55 -11.16
N ILE A 31 -3.30 -3.24 -10.89
CA ILE A 31 -3.12 -2.68 -9.55
C ILE A 31 -4.51 -2.42 -8.98
N HIS A 32 -4.87 -3.18 -7.95
CA HIS A 32 -6.14 -3.02 -7.26
C HIS A 32 -5.98 -2.20 -5.98
N ARG A 33 -6.92 -1.30 -5.70
CA ARG A 33 -6.99 -0.59 -4.43
C ARG A 33 -7.65 -1.51 -3.40
N ILE A 34 -6.88 -1.97 -2.41
CA ILE A 34 -7.41 -2.75 -1.27
C ILE A 34 -8.13 -1.82 -0.28
N ALA A 35 -7.47 -0.75 0.13
CA ALA A 35 -7.97 0.16 1.15
C ALA A 35 -7.37 1.56 0.98
N TYR A 36 -8.09 2.55 1.48
CA TYR A 36 -7.72 3.96 1.48
C TYR A 36 -8.22 4.60 2.76
N TRP A 37 -7.36 5.40 3.39
CA TRP A 37 -7.69 6.12 4.62
C TRP A 37 -7.17 7.54 4.51
N LYS A 38 -7.91 8.48 5.12
CA LYS A 38 -7.48 9.87 5.23
C LYS A 38 -6.66 10.03 6.50
N ALA A 39 -5.37 9.78 6.40
CA ALA A 39 -4.45 9.82 7.54
C ALA A 39 -3.32 10.85 7.34
N PRO A 40 -2.80 11.44 8.43
CA PRO A 40 -1.64 12.31 8.39
C PRO A 40 -0.36 11.54 8.01
N ARG A 41 0.62 12.25 7.46
CA ARG A 41 1.86 11.66 6.92
C ARG A 41 2.69 10.89 7.96
N TYR A 42 2.55 11.16 9.25
CA TYR A 42 3.26 10.41 10.29
C TYR A 42 2.78 8.95 10.40
N ILE A 43 1.51 8.67 10.07
CA ILE A 43 0.96 7.31 10.08
C ILE A 43 1.64 6.44 9.02
N GLU A 44 1.98 7.01 7.86
CA GLU A 44 2.78 6.32 6.85
C GLU A 44 4.15 5.92 7.41
N ALA A 45 4.85 6.85 8.09
CA ALA A 45 6.15 6.57 8.69
C ALA A 45 6.09 5.50 9.79
N GLU A 46 5.03 5.52 10.61
CA GLU A 46 4.75 4.49 11.63
C GLU A 46 4.53 3.11 10.98
N LEU A 47 3.70 3.04 9.93
CA LEU A 47 3.46 1.79 9.19
C LEU A 47 4.74 1.28 8.52
N HIS A 48 5.53 2.17 7.92
CA HIS A 48 6.82 1.81 7.32
C HIS A 48 7.81 1.27 8.35
N LYS A 49 7.83 1.82 9.57
CA LYS A 49 8.62 1.27 10.68
C LYS A 49 8.08 -0.08 11.15
N LYS A 50 6.77 -0.19 11.36
CA LYS A 50 6.11 -1.41 11.85
C LYS A 50 6.28 -2.58 10.90
N TYR A 51 6.20 -2.35 9.59
CA TYR A 51 6.35 -3.38 8.55
C TYR A 51 7.73 -3.35 7.87
N LYS A 52 8.74 -2.74 8.50
CA LYS A 52 10.10 -2.63 7.94
C LYS A 52 10.69 -4.00 7.59
N GLU A 53 10.41 -5.01 8.41
CA GLU A 53 10.84 -6.40 8.19
C GLU A 53 10.16 -7.07 6.98
N LYS A 54 8.97 -6.59 6.58
CA LYS A 54 8.20 -7.09 5.42
C LYS A 54 8.37 -6.21 4.18
N ARG A 55 9.25 -5.20 4.27
CA ARG A 55 9.52 -4.27 3.18
C ARG A 55 10.36 -4.97 2.11
N ILE A 56 9.86 -4.99 0.89
CA ILE A 56 10.54 -5.61 -0.25
C ILE A 56 11.32 -4.54 -1.02
N ARG A 57 10.63 -3.51 -1.53
CA ARG A 57 11.26 -2.48 -2.36
C ARG A 57 10.49 -1.16 -2.30
N GLY A 58 11.15 -0.07 -1.93
CA GLY A 58 10.52 1.25 -1.91
C GLY A 58 9.30 1.28 -0.98
N GLU A 59 8.11 1.46 -1.56
CA GLU A 59 6.83 1.47 -0.85
C GLU A 59 6.09 0.12 -0.88
N TYR A 60 6.71 -0.93 -1.44
CA TYR A 60 6.11 -2.26 -1.54
C TYR A 60 6.48 -3.15 -0.35
N PHE A 61 5.45 -3.72 0.25
CA PHE A 61 5.51 -4.61 1.41
C PHE A 61 4.84 -5.94 1.08
N ARG A 62 5.38 -7.03 1.59
CA ARG A 62 4.75 -8.35 1.56
C ARG A 62 3.90 -8.53 2.81
N LEU A 63 2.68 -8.00 2.76
CA LEU A 63 1.71 -8.10 3.87
C LEU A 63 0.79 -9.29 3.65
N ASN A 64 0.43 -9.98 4.73
CA ASN A 64 -0.60 -11.01 4.70
C ASN A 64 -1.98 -10.42 5.07
N ILE A 65 -3.03 -11.23 4.92
CA ILE A 65 -4.40 -10.86 5.29
C ILE A 65 -4.48 -10.41 6.77
N LYS A 66 -3.74 -11.07 7.67
CA LYS A 66 -3.67 -10.69 9.08
C LYS A 66 -3.08 -9.29 9.27
N ASP A 67 -2.01 -8.96 8.54
CA ASP A 67 -1.39 -7.63 8.57
C ASP A 67 -2.35 -6.56 8.07
N LEU A 68 -3.08 -6.84 6.98
CA LEU A 68 -4.11 -5.93 6.47
C LEU A 68 -5.21 -5.67 7.50
N HIS A 69 -5.63 -6.70 8.24
CA HIS A 69 -6.62 -6.56 9.30
C HIS A 69 -6.10 -5.71 10.46
N GLU A 70 -4.84 -5.91 10.86
CA GLU A 70 -4.18 -5.08 11.86
C GLU A 70 -4.05 -3.62 11.43
N ILE A 71 -3.69 -3.36 10.18
CA ILE A 71 -3.63 -2.01 9.62
C ILE A 71 -5.02 -1.39 9.67
N ASN A 72 -6.05 -2.09 9.19
CA ASN A 72 -7.41 -1.56 9.22
C ASN A 72 -7.83 -1.20 10.66
N ARG A 73 -7.58 -2.09 11.62
CA ARG A 73 -7.88 -1.84 13.03
C ARG A 73 -7.08 -0.70 13.64
N PHE A 74 -5.82 -0.53 13.22
CA PHE A 74 -4.98 0.59 13.63
C PHE A 74 -5.53 1.91 13.10
N MET A 75 -5.98 1.93 11.84
CA MET A 75 -6.57 3.12 11.20
C MET A 75 -7.95 3.45 11.75
N GLU A 76 -8.74 2.47 12.21
CA GLU A 76 -10.03 2.72 12.89
C GLU A 76 -9.89 3.40 14.25
N LYS A 77 -8.69 3.34 14.85
CA LYS A 77 -8.40 3.92 16.17
C LYS A 77 -7.59 5.22 16.11
N ALA A 78 -7.07 5.58 14.94
CA ALA A 78 -6.17 6.72 14.72
C ALA A 78 -6.95 7.96 14.25
#